data_AF-A0A0J7J4A8-F1
#
_entry.id   AF-A0A0J7J4A8-F1
#
_cell.length_a   1.000
_cell.length_b   1.000
_cell.length_c   1.000
_cell.angle_alpha   90.00
_cell.angle_beta   90.00
_cell.angle_gamma   90.00
#
_symmetry.space_group_name_H-M   'P 1'
#
loop_
_entity.id
_entity.type
_entity.pdbx_description
1 polymer ?
#
loop_
_entity_poly.entity_id
_entity_poly.type
_entity_poly.pdbx_seq_one_letter_code
_entity_poly.pdbx_strand_id
1 'polypeptide(L)'
;MQKTPLTAQTVISLGELMCAVTHDCLWQPAEQWVRARTPGSVLHCRVGSGQATYHRYDPRDRQHLITYGIRMIAAKHQPETASGWLSAREIRKRGYFGGELSTLNLLAHTCCHEFAHLLQQSAGQRYRGSVHNRHFYRILDELHDTGAAQSTRGALAELAGKRGLPLPDTTFAPVDTRRQLAQWQVGDTVRFGTGRRELHGQIIRVNRKTCTVDGIGPSKGVRYRVPVQMLSPLTPPR
;
A
#
# COMPACT_ATOMS: atom_id res chain seq x y z
N MET A 1 20.36 -0.37 12.98
CA MET A 1 19.94 1.04 13.08
C MET A 1 18.46 1.08 13.44
N GLN A 2 18.11 1.65 14.59
CA GLN A 2 16.71 1.88 14.97
C GLN A 2 16.09 2.84 13.93
N LYS A 3 15.11 2.36 13.16
CA LYS A 3 14.36 3.18 12.21
C LYS A 3 13.39 4.06 12.99
N THR A 4 13.66 5.36 13.06
CA THR A 4 12.70 6.32 13.63
C THR A 4 11.40 6.22 12.84
N PRO A 5 10.26 5.90 13.48
CA PRO A 5 8.99 5.87 12.79
C PRO A 5 8.67 7.25 12.24
N LEU A 6 8.12 7.30 11.02
CA LEU A 6 7.66 8.55 10.42
C LEU A 6 6.70 9.27 11.37
N THR A 7 6.83 10.59 11.46
CA THR A 7 5.88 11.39 12.23
C THR A 7 4.50 11.35 11.56
N ALA A 8 3.44 11.60 12.35
CA ALA A 8 2.08 11.71 11.82
C ALA A 8 1.97 12.79 10.74
N GLN A 9 2.66 13.92 10.94
CA GLN A 9 2.67 15.01 9.96
C GLN A 9 3.34 14.58 8.66
N THR A 10 4.47 13.86 8.74
CA THR A 10 5.18 13.38 7.55
C THR A 10 4.34 12.44 6.69
N VAL A 11 3.62 11.49 7.29
CA VAL A 11 2.76 10.57 6.53
C VAL A 11 1.55 11.27 5.91
N ILE A 12 1.02 12.31 6.57
CA ILE A 12 -0.05 13.15 6.02
C ILE A 12 0.47 13.91 4.80
N SER A 13 1.61 14.60 4.93
CA SER A 13 2.19 15.38 3.83
C SER A 13 2.63 14.52 2.65
N LEU A 14 3.08 13.29 2.88
CA LEU A 14 3.30 12.31 1.80
C LEU A 14 1.99 11.89 1.13
N GLY A 15 0.89 11.73 1.89
CA GLY A 15 -0.43 11.45 1.33
C GLY A 15 -0.95 12.60 0.46
N GLU A 16 -0.79 13.84 0.92
CA GLU A 16 -1.14 15.05 0.15
C GLU A 16 -0.33 15.13 -1.13
N LEU A 17 0.96 14.76 -1.06
CA LEU A 17 1.81 14.68 -2.22
C LEU A 17 1.34 13.62 -3.23
N MET A 18 0.93 12.43 -2.76
CA MET A 18 0.33 11.41 -3.62
C MET A 18 -0.96 11.89 -4.28
N CYS A 19 -1.80 12.65 -3.57
CA CYS A 19 -3.00 13.28 -4.15
C CYS A 19 -2.62 14.23 -5.29
N ALA A 20 -1.69 15.15 -5.06
CA ALA A 20 -1.27 16.15 -6.05
C ALA A 20 -0.67 15.49 -7.29
N VAL A 21 0.28 14.57 -7.10
CA VAL A 21 0.94 13.87 -8.23
C VAL A 21 -0.06 13.02 -9.03
N THR A 22 -1.03 12.38 -8.38
CA THR A 22 -2.06 11.62 -9.09
C THR A 22 -2.94 12.54 -9.93
N HIS A 23 -3.26 13.71 -9.41
CA HIS A 23 -4.02 14.70 -10.17
C HIS A 23 -3.21 15.20 -11.38
N ASP A 24 -1.98 15.64 -11.16
CA ASP A 24 -1.22 16.36 -12.20
C ASP A 24 -0.58 15.41 -13.22
N CYS A 25 -0.05 14.27 -12.78
CA CYS A 25 0.66 13.34 -13.68
C CYS A 25 -0.24 12.28 -14.32
N LEU A 26 -1.39 11.97 -13.73
CA LEU A 26 -2.26 10.88 -14.21
C LEU A 26 -3.62 11.40 -14.68
N TRP A 27 -4.31 12.21 -13.88
CA TRP A 27 -5.64 12.71 -14.24
C TRP A 27 -5.61 13.76 -15.35
N GLN A 28 -4.83 14.83 -15.20
CA GLN A 28 -4.81 15.91 -16.21
C GLN A 28 -4.57 15.40 -17.64
N PRO A 29 -3.61 14.47 -17.90
CA PRO A 29 -3.43 13.93 -19.25
C PRO A 29 -4.59 13.05 -19.74
N ALA A 30 -5.29 12.37 -18.83
CA ALA A 30 -6.36 11.42 -19.18
C ALA A 30 -7.78 12.03 -19.11
N GLU A 31 -7.92 13.24 -18.58
CA GLU A 31 -9.22 13.86 -18.26
C GLU A 31 -10.12 13.92 -19.49
N GLN A 32 -9.60 14.36 -20.63
CA GLN A 32 -10.38 14.44 -21.87
C GLN A 32 -10.88 13.06 -22.31
N TRP A 33 -10.05 12.03 -22.22
CA TRP A 33 -10.42 10.66 -22.57
C TRP A 33 -11.51 10.10 -21.65
N VAL A 34 -11.44 10.41 -20.35
CA VAL A 34 -12.44 10.02 -19.36
C VAL A 34 -13.76 10.77 -19.63
N ARG A 35 -13.70 12.09 -19.80
CA ARG A 35 -14.87 12.94 -20.03
C ARG A 35 -15.58 12.65 -21.36
N ALA A 36 -14.86 12.16 -22.37
CA ALA A 36 -15.47 11.69 -23.62
C ALA A 36 -16.40 10.48 -23.42
N ARG A 37 -16.15 9.66 -22.39
CA ARG A 37 -16.99 8.50 -22.03
C ARG A 37 -18.04 8.84 -20.99
N THR A 38 -17.65 9.66 -20.02
CA THR A 38 -18.52 10.10 -18.92
C THR A 38 -18.43 11.63 -18.80
N PRO A 39 -19.26 12.37 -19.56
CA PRO A 39 -19.24 13.83 -19.53
C PRO A 39 -19.44 14.37 -18.12
N GLY A 40 -18.64 15.37 -17.75
CA GLY A 40 -18.69 15.99 -16.41
C GLY A 40 -17.97 15.20 -15.32
N SER A 41 -17.26 14.10 -15.64
CA SER A 41 -16.45 13.39 -14.67
C SER A 41 -15.33 14.25 -14.10
N VAL A 42 -15.16 14.16 -12.77
CA VAL A 42 -14.13 14.84 -12.00
C VAL A 42 -13.38 13.85 -11.11
N LEU A 43 -12.10 14.13 -10.82
CA LEU A 43 -11.32 13.39 -9.84
C LEU A 43 -11.09 14.24 -8.58
N HIS A 44 -11.37 13.64 -7.43
CA HIS A 44 -10.92 14.12 -6.14
C HIS A 44 -9.99 13.10 -5.50
N CYS A 45 -8.85 13.59 -4.99
CA CYS A 45 -7.95 12.80 -4.17
C CYS A 45 -7.96 13.33 -2.74
N ARG A 46 -7.89 12.44 -1.75
CA ARG A 46 -7.80 12.84 -0.33
C ARG A 46 -6.92 11.90 0.48
N VAL A 47 -6.48 12.40 1.63
CA VAL A 47 -5.77 11.61 2.64
C VAL A 47 -6.78 11.03 3.63
N GLY A 48 -6.64 9.74 3.93
CA GLY A 48 -7.47 9.02 4.92
C GLY A 48 -6.63 8.49 6.08
N SER A 49 -7.27 8.29 7.24
CA SER A 49 -6.60 7.83 8.46
C SER A 49 -6.27 6.31 8.50
N GLY A 50 -6.73 5.56 7.50
CA GLY A 50 -6.73 4.09 7.49
C GLY A 50 -5.52 3.42 6.82
N GLN A 51 -5.59 2.08 6.77
CA GLN A 51 -4.72 1.22 5.97
C GLN A 51 -5.26 0.99 4.55
N ALA A 52 -6.55 1.22 4.33
CA ALA A 52 -7.15 1.06 3.02
C ALA A 52 -6.82 2.26 2.15
N THR A 53 -6.31 1.96 0.95
CA THR A 53 -6.23 2.90 -0.17
C THR A 53 -7.12 2.34 -1.26
N TYR A 54 -8.01 3.17 -1.81
CA TYR A 54 -9.02 2.69 -2.74
C TYR A 54 -9.60 3.80 -3.61
N HIS A 55 -10.01 3.42 -4.81
CA HIS A 55 -10.88 4.19 -5.70
C HIS A 55 -12.37 3.82 -5.52
N ARG A 56 -13.21 4.87 -5.39
CA ARG A 56 -14.68 4.82 -5.45
C ARG A 56 -15.20 5.78 -6.52
N TYR A 57 -16.31 5.41 -7.17
CA TYR A 57 -17.05 6.27 -8.08
C TYR A 57 -18.45 6.55 -7.54
N ASP A 58 -18.86 7.82 -7.56
CA ASP A 58 -20.23 8.24 -7.29
C ASP A 58 -20.95 8.56 -8.61
N PRO A 59 -21.98 7.78 -9.01
CA PRO A 59 -22.68 8.02 -10.27
C PRO A 59 -23.58 9.26 -10.25
N ARG A 60 -23.98 9.77 -9.07
CA ARG A 60 -24.86 10.95 -8.97
C ARG A 60 -24.10 12.21 -9.35
N ASP A 61 -22.92 12.36 -8.75
CA ASP A 61 -22.06 13.53 -8.95
C ASP A 61 -20.99 13.29 -10.03
N ARG A 62 -20.99 12.09 -10.64
CA ARG A 62 -19.99 11.61 -11.62
C ARG A 62 -18.56 11.75 -11.11
N GLN A 63 -18.40 11.60 -9.80
CA GLN A 63 -17.19 11.89 -9.08
C GLN A 63 -16.37 10.63 -8.85
N HIS A 64 -15.11 10.66 -9.28
CA HIS A 64 -14.11 9.71 -8.85
C HIS A 64 -13.43 10.19 -7.57
N LEU A 65 -13.31 9.31 -6.59
CA LEU A 65 -12.62 9.57 -5.32
C LEU A 65 -11.52 8.53 -5.12
N ILE A 66 -10.29 8.99 -4.99
CA ILE A 66 -9.16 8.17 -4.54
C ILE A 66 -8.79 8.61 -3.12
N THR A 67 -8.78 7.66 -2.18
CA THR A 67 -8.34 7.91 -0.80
C THR A 67 -7.01 7.23 -0.54
N TYR A 68 -5.96 7.98 -0.18
CA TYR A 68 -4.66 7.45 0.24
C TYR A 68 -4.59 7.34 1.76
N GLY A 69 -4.41 6.12 2.27
CA GLY A 69 -4.38 5.85 3.72
C GLY A 69 -3.01 6.13 4.35
N ILE A 70 -2.93 6.98 5.38
CA ILE A 70 -1.66 7.30 6.05
C ILE A 70 -1.00 6.08 6.71
N ARG A 71 -1.79 5.09 7.18
CA ARG A 71 -1.22 3.88 7.78
C ARG A 71 -0.63 2.94 6.72
N MET A 72 -1.15 2.99 5.48
CA MET A 72 -0.57 2.29 4.33
C MET A 72 0.77 2.92 3.96
N ILE A 73 0.84 4.25 3.91
CA ILE A 73 2.08 4.99 3.65
C ILE A 73 3.14 4.64 4.71
N ALA A 74 2.78 4.68 6.00
CA ALA A 74 3.67 4.30 7.09
C ALA A 74 4.18 2.85 6.94
N ALA A 75 3.30 1.90 6.61
CA ALA A 75 3.69 0.50 6.41
C ALA A 75 4.69 0.33 5.24
N LYS A 76 4.49 1.06 4.13
CA LYS A 76 5.38 0.98 2.97
C LYS A 76 6.77 1.60 3.17
N HIS A 77 6.96 2.38 4.24
CA HIS A 77 8.28 2.85 4.67
C HIS A 77 9.06 1.79 5.45
N GLN A 78 8.43 0.68 5.82
CA GLN A 78 9.07 -0.43 6.52
C GLN A 78 9.23 -1.62 5.56
N PRO A 79 10.45 -1.90 5.06
CA PRO A 79 10.75 -3.07 4.21
C PRO A 79 10.12 -4.39 4.70
N GLU A 80 10.09 -4.56 6.02
CA GLU A 80 9.58 -5.71 6.73
C GLU A 80 8.09 -5.95 6.45
N THR A 81 7.28 -4.88 6.42
CA THR A 81 5.84 -4.98 6.15
C THR A 81 5.49 -4.70 4.69
N ALA A 82 6.31 -3.92 3.98
CA ALA A 82 6.14 -3.53 2.58
C ALA A 82 5.98 -4.74 1.64
N SER A 83 6.75 -5.80 1.89
CA SER A 83 6.76 -7.04 1.07
C SER A 83 5.40 -7.77 1.02
N GLY A 84 4.54 -7.57 2.02
CA GLY A 84 3.23 -8.21 2.11
C GLY A 84 2.15 -7.61 1.20
N TRP A 85 2.35 -6.37 0.74
CA TRP A 85 1.35 -5.62 -0.02
C TRP A 85 1.18 -6.14 -1.44
N LEU A 86 -0.02 -5.93 -2.01
CA LEU A 86 -0.30 -6.28 -3.41
C LEU A 86 0.64 -5.56 -4.37
N SER A 87 0.81 -4.25 -4.20
CA SER A 87 1.79 -3.44 -4.95
C SER A 87 3.21 -4.03 -5.01
N ALA A 88 3.75 -4.58 -3.91
CA ALA A 88 5.07 -5.19 -3.93
C ALA A 88 5.13 -6.45 -4.80
N ARG A 89 4.04 -7.23 -4.82
CA ARG A 89 3.94 -8.41 -5.69
C ARG A 89 3.76 -8.02 -7.14
N GLU A 90 2.96 -6.99 -7.42
CA GLU A 90 2.73 -6.49 -8.78
C GLU A 90 4.04 -5.97 -9.37
N ILE A 91 4.76 -5.11 -8.64
CA ILE A 91 6.08 -4.60 -9.03
C ILE A 91 7.02 -5.74 -9.42
N ARG A 92 7.19 -6.72 -8.53
CA ARG A 92 8.10 -7.83 -8.77
C ARG A 92 7.66 -8.77 -9.88
N LYS A 93 6.38 -9.17 -9.89
CA LYS A 93 5.88 -10.19 -10.82
C LYS A 93 5.79 -9.66 -12.25
N ARG A 94 5.52 -8.37 -12.41
CA ARG A 94 5.35 -7.72 -13.71
C ARG A 94 6.57 -6.94 -14.17
N GLY A 95 7.61 -6.83 -13.34
CA GLY A 95 8.84 -6.12 -13.68
C GLY A 95 8.68 -4.60 -13.70
N TYR A 96 7.60 -4.05 -13.14
CA TYR A 96 7.42 -2.60 -13.04
C TYR A 96 8.58 -1.97 -12.27
N PHE A 97 9.07 -0.82 -12.73
CA PHE A 97 10.26 -0.18 -12.16
C PHE A 97 11.46 -1.16 -12.02
N GLY A 98 11.67 -2.02 -13.01
CA GLY A 98 12.72 -3.06 -12.98
C GLY A 98 12.48 -4.18 -11.97
N GLY A 99 11.28 -4.27 -11.38
CA GLY A 99 10.98 -5.21 -10.30
C GLY A 99 11.55 -4.81 -8.94
N GLU A 100 12.08 -3.58 -8.82
CA GLU A 100 12.77 -3.12 -7.62
C GLU A 100 11.80 -2.56 -6.58
N LEU A 101 11.95 -3.02 -5.34
CA LEU A 101 11.19 -2.50 -4.22
C LEU A 101 11.96 -1.37 -3.55
N SER A 102 11.39 -0.18 -3.57
CA SER A 102 11.75 0.96 -2.73
C SER A 102 10.46 1.62 -2.24
N THR A 103 10.55 2.47 -1.22
CA THR A 103 9.36 3.18 -0.75
C THR A 103 8.80 4.10 -1.83
N LEU A 104 9.67 4.81 -2.55
CA LEU A 104 9.30 5.60 -3.72
C LEU A 104 8.54 4.77 -4.77
N ASN A 105 9.08 3.63 -5.19
CA ASN A 105 8.45 2.78 -6.20
C ASN A 105 7.09 2.26 -5.72
N LEU A 106 7.00 1.88 -4.43
CA LEU A 106 5.76 1.38 -3.86
C LEU A 106 4.66 2.44 -3.79
N LEU A 107 4.99 3.70 -3.48
CA LEU A 107 4.00 4.78 -3.46
C LEU A 107 3.61 5.19 -4.88
N ALA A 108 4.57 5.35 -5.80
CA ALA A 108 4.31 5.64 -7.20
C ALA A 108 3.40 4.58 -7.85
N HIS A 109 3.68 3.30 -7.61
CA HIS A 109 2.84 2.20 -8.08
C HIS A 109 1.43 2.26 -7.50
N THR A 110 1.28 2.72 -6.24
CA THR A 110 -0.05 2.85 -5.61
C THR A 110 -0.88 3.90 -6.31
N CYS A 111 -0.28 5.04 -6.67
CA CYS A 111 -0.97 6.08 -7.44
C CYS A 111 -1.49 5.50 -8.77
N CYS A 112 -0.62 4.79 -9.50
CA CYS A 112 -0.98 4.13 -10.76
C CYS A 112 -2.07 3.06 -10.57
N HIS A 113 -1.98 2.26 -9.51
CA HIS A 113 -2.93 1.18 -9.20
C HIS A 113 -4.35 1.73 -8.97
N GLU A 114 -4.48 2.74 -8.12
CA GLU A 114 -5.79 3.36 -7.88
C GLU A 114 -6.32 4.11 -9.10
N PHE A 115 -5.43 4.73 -9.87
CA PHE A 115 -5.80 5.38 -11.11
C PHE A 115 -6.24 4.39 -12.20
N ALA A 116 -5.62 3.20 -12.26
CA ALA A 116 -6.07 2.14 -13.15
C ALA A 116 -7.49 1.67 -12.79
N HIS A 117 -7.87 1.66 -11.51
CA HIS A 117 -9.26 1.42 -11.10
C HIS A 117 -10.23 2.52 -11.55
N LEU A 118 -9.77 3.77 -11.63
CA LEU A 118 -10.55 4.87 -12.21
C LEU A 118 -10.79 4.62 -13.69
N LEU A 119 -9.73 4.41 -14.48
CA LEU A 119 -9.84 4.17 -15.92
C LEU A 119 -10.68 2.93 -16.23
N GLN A 120 -10.51 1.86 -15.45
CA GLN A 120 -11.33 0.65 -15.55
C GLN A 120 -12.81 0.93 -15.30
N GLN A 121 -13.13 1.77 -14.31
CA GLN A 121 -14.50 2.19 -14.02
C GLN A 121 -15.07 3.01 -15.19
N SER A 122 -14.32 3.98 -15.70
CA SER A 122 -14.75 4.83 -16.83
C SER A 122 -14.91 4.02 -18.12
N ALA A 123 -14.19 2.91 -18.27
CA ALA A 123 -14.37 1.97 -19.39
C ALA A 123 -15.57 1.01 -19.21
N GLY A 124 -16.24 1.00 -18.07
CA GLY A 124 -17.32 0.04 -17.75
C GLY A 124 -16.82 -1.40 -17.53
N GLN A 125 -15.54 -1.58 -17.22
CA GLN A 125 -14.86 -2.89 -17.13
C GLN A 125 -14.55 -3.30 -15.69
N ARG A 126 -15.21 -2.66 -14.72
CA ARG A 126 -15.13 -3.00 -13.30
C ARG A 126 -16.33 -3.85 -12.89
N TYR A 127 -16.06 -5.09 -12.50
CA TYR A 127 -17.12 -6.06 -12.15
C TYR A 127 -17.12 -6.40 -10.67
N ARG A 128 -18.32 -6.68 -10.12
CA ARG A 128 -18.48 -7.12 -8.73
C ARG A 128 -17.71 -8.44 -8.52
N GLY A 129 -16.83 -8.47 -7.51
CA GLY A 129 -16.01 -9.64 -7.19
C GLY A 129 -14.77 -9.83 -8.10
N SER A 130 -14.56 -8.99 -9.12
CA SER A 130 -13.43 -9.10 -10.05
C SER A 130 -12.88 -7.71 -10.42
N VAL A 131 -12.23 -7.07 -9.45
CA VAL A 131 -11.66 -5.72 -9.60
C VAL A 131 -10.27 -5.72 -10.24
N HIS A 132 -9.46 -6.76 -10.03
CA HIS A 132 -8.13 -6.94 -10.65
C HIS A 132 -8.20 -7.94 -11.81
N ASN A 133 -9.07 -7.66 -12.79
CA ASN A 133 -9.27 -8.51 -13.96
C ASN A 133 -8.26 -8.20 -15.08
N ARG A 134 -8.34 -8.92 -16.21
CA ARG A 134 -7.43 -8.73 -17.36
C ARG A 134 -7.41 -7.28 -17.86
N HIS A 135 -8.56 -6.60 -17.87
CA HIS A 135 -8.66 -5.23 -18.35
C HIS A 135 -7.96 -4.25 -17.40
N PHE A 136 -8.15 -4.40 -16.09
CA PHE A 136 -7.41 -3.63 -15.08
C PHE A 136 -5.90 -3.74 -15.29
N TYR A 137 -5.42 -4.97 -15.43
CA TYR A 137 -4.00 -5.24 -15.57
C TYR A 137 -3.42 -4.71 -16.88
N ARG A 138 -4.19 -4.73 -17.97
CA ARG A 138 -3.78 -4.10 -19.23
C ARG A 138 -3.61 -2.58 -19.07
N ILE A 139 -4.56 -1.90 -18.42
CA ILE A 139 -4.43 -0.47 -18.13
C ILE A 139 -3.19 -0.21 -17.28
N LEU A 140 -2.97 -1.03 -16.25
CA LEU A 140 -1.82 -0.86 -15.37
C LEU A 140 -0.51 -1.10 -16.11
N ASP A 141 -0.44 -2.08 -17.03
CA ASP A 141 0.70 -2.31 -17.91
C ASP A 141 0.94 -1.09 -18.82
N GLU A 142 -0.10 -0.58 -19.47
CA GLU A 142 -0.03 0.62 -20.32
C GLU A 142 0.48 1.86 -19.57
N LEU A 143 0.06 2.09 -18.31
CA LEU A 143 0.58 3.18 -17.48
C LEU A 143 2.09 3.06 -17.23
N HIS A 144 2.63 1.85 -17.15
CA HIS A 144 4.07 1.63 -17.00
C HIS A 144 4.79 1.78 -18.34
N ASP A 145 4.28 1.15 -19.39
CA ASP A 145 4.91 1.11 -20.72
C ASP A 145 4.97 2.49 -21.40
N THR A 146 3.94 3.32 -21.19
CA THR A 146 3.87 4.69 -21.75
C THR A 146 4.65 5.72 -20.93
N GLY A 147 5.25 5.33 -19.80
CA GLY A 147 6.03 6.21 -18.94
C GLY A 147 5.22 7.02 -17.93
N ALA A 148 3.89 6.94 -17.90
CA ALA A 148 3.06 7.65 -16.91
C ALA A 148 3.44 7.28 -15.47
N ALA A 149 3.76 6.01 -15.23
CA ALA A 149 4.25 5.54 -13.94
C ALA A 149 5.64 6.11 -13.59
N GLN A 150 6.51 6.28 -14.58
CA GLN A 150 7.83 6.88 -14.39
C GLN A 150 7.73 8.37 -14.11
N SER A 151 6.84 9.10 -14.80
CA SER A 151 6.54 10.51 -14.53
C SER A 151 5.98 10.68 -13.12
N THR A 152 5.04 9.83 -12.71
CA THR A 152 4.49 9.78 -11.34
C THR A 152 5.60 9.57 -10.31
N ARG A 153 6.50 8.61 -10.56
CA ARG A 153 7.67 8.34 -9.69
C ARG A 153 8.60 9.55 -9.60
N GLY A 154 8.93 10.18 -10.73
CA GLY A 154 9.79 11.36 -10.80
C GLY A 154 9.21 12.54 -10.03
N ALA A 155 7.93 12.86 -10.27
CA ALA A 155 7.24 13.96 -9.59
C ALA A 155 7.15 13.76 -8.08
N LEU A 156 6.89 12.52 -7.62
CA LEU A 156 6.92 12.19 -6.18
C LEU A 156 8.31 12.46 -5.59
N ALA A 157 9.38 12.01 -6.23
CA ALA A 157 10.74 12.21 -5.74
C ALA A 157 11.13 13.69 -5.69
N GLU A 158 10.87 14.43 -6.77
CA GLU A 158 11.20 15.84 -6.89
C GLU A 158 10.46 16.69 -5.84
N LEU A 159 9.15 16.52 -5.73
CA LEU A 159 8.33 17.31 -4.81
C LEU A 159 8.57 16.92 -3.35
N ALA A 160 8.84 15.64 -3.07
CA ALA A 160 9.26 15.21 -1.73
C ALA A 160 10.59 15.87 -1.35
N GLY A 161 11.57 15.87 -2.25
CA GLY A 161 12.86 16.54 -2.07
C GLY A 161 12.70 18.04 -1.80
N LYS A 162 11.91 18.75 -2.61
CA LYS A 162 11.60 20.17 -2.43
C LYS A 162 10.95 20.48 -1.07
N ARG A 163 10.17 19.54 -0.51
CA ARG A 163 9.47 19.70 0.77
C ARG A 163 10.24 19.10 1.96
N GLY A 164 11.44 18.56 1.75
CA GLY A 164 12.21 17.88 2.79
C GLY A 164 11.51 16.64 3.36
N LEU A 165 10.62 16.00 2.59
CA LEU A 165 9.90 14.81 3.03
C LEU A 165 10.78 13.57 2.80
N PRO A 166 10.96 12.69 3.81
CA PRO A 166 11.72 11.46 3.64
C PRO A 166 10.95 10.49 2.75
N LEU A 167 11.37 10.36 1.49
CA LEU A 167 10.83 9.39 0.55
C LEU A 167 11.99 8.58 -0.07
N PRO A 168 12.48 7.53 0.62
CA PRO A 168 13.63 6.78 0.17
C PRO A 168 13.39 6.09 -1.18
N ASP A 169 14.35 6.26 -2.09
CA ASP A 169 14.45 5.52 -3.36
C ASP A 169 15.36 4.29 -3.26
N THR A 170 16.09 4.15 -2.14
CA THR A 170 16.96 3.01 -1.85
C THR A 170 16.18 1.71 -1.94
N THR A 171 16.70 0.79 -2.74
CA THR A 171 16.09 -0.51 -2.95
C THR A 171 16.27 -1.41 -1.72
N PHE A 172 15.30 -2.28 -1.50
CA PHE A 172 15.38 -3.29 -0.45
C PHE A 172 14.92 -4.65 -0.97
N ALA A 173 15.55 -5.70 -0.46
CA ALA A 173 15.13 -7.05 -0.75
C ALA A 173 13.79 -7.37 -0.06
N PRO A 174 12.88 -8.09 -0.73
CA PRO A 174 11.67 -8.55 -0.08
C PRO A 174 12.01 -9.51 1.05
N VAL A 175 11.31 -9.37 2.17
CA VAL A 175 11.49 -10.27 3.32
C VAL A 175 10.90 -11.65 3.00
N ASP A 176 11.71 -12.70 3.14
CA ASP A 176 11.26 -14.07 2.94
C ASP A 176 10.32 -14.51 4.08
N THR A 177 9.03 -14.36 3.82
CA THR A 177 7.96 -14.74 4.74
C THR A 177 7.97 -16.24 5.04
N ARG A 178 8.44 -17.12 4.14
CA ARG A 178 8.49 -18.56 4.40
C ARG A 178 9.54 -18.87 5.46
N ARG A 179 10.72 -18.27 5.34
CA ARG A 179 11.79 -18.40 6.33
C ARG A 179 11.35 -17.85 7.70
N GLN A 180 10.64 -16.71 7.71
CA GLN A 180 10.07 -16.17 8.96
C GLN A 180 8.94 -17.01 9.53
N LEU A 181 8.14 -17.69 8.70
CA LEU A 181 7.12 -18.62 9.18
C LEU A 181 7.72 -19.86 9.84
N ALA A 182 8.85 -20.34 9.31
CA ALA A 182 9.52 -21.54 9.84
C ALA A 182 10.03 -21.36 11.29
N GLN A 183 10.15 -20.11 11.77
CA GLN A 183 10.59 -19.83 13.14
C GLN A 183 9.45 -19.86 14.16
N TRP A 184 8.19 -20.02 13.72
CA TRP A 184 7.02 -19.94 14.58
C TRP A 184 6.24 -21.26 14.60
N GLN A 185 5.84 -21.67 15.79
CA GLN A 185 5.03 -22.86 16.05
C GLN A 185 3.86 -22.55 16.99
N VAL A 186 2.88 -23.45 17.02
CA VAL A 186 1.79 -23.38 18.01
C VAL A 186 2.38 -23.54 19.41
N GLY A 187 1.98 -22.67 20.34
CA GLY A 187 2.51 -22.60 21.70
C GLY A 187 3.52 -21.48 21.93
N ASP A 188 4.11 -20.91 20.88
CA ASP A 188 5.07 -19.81 21.04
C ASP A 188 4.41 -18.56 21.65
N THR A 189 5.09 -17.94 22.60
CA THR A 189 4.65 -16.68 23.21
C THR A 189 5.26 -15.49 22.47
N VAL A 190 4.41 -14.60 21.98
CA VAL A 190 4.76 -13.53 21.07
C VAL A 190 4.25 -12.18 21.56
N ARG A 191 4.96 -11.13 21.14
CA ARG A 191 4.49 -9.75 21.13
C ARG A 191 4.29 -9.27 19.70
N PHE A 192 3.32 -8.37 19.52
CA PHE A 192 2.98 -7.79 18.23
C PHE A 192 2.27 -6.45 18.40
N GLY A 193 2.32 -5.60 17.37
CA GLY A 193 1.88 -4.20 17.47
C GLY A 193 3.07 -3.28 17.75
N THR A 194 2.80 -1.99 17.95
CA THR A 194 3.85 -0.96 18.09
C THR A 194 3.50 0.06 19.15
N GLY A 195 4.48 0.44 19.97
CA GLY A 195 4.34 1.49 20.99
C GLY A 195 3.28 1.16 22.04
N ARG A 196 2.39 2.12 22.33
CA ARG A 196 1.30 1.96 23.33
C ARG A 196 0.25 0.90 22.98
N ARG A 197 0.33 0.28 21.80
CA ARG A 197 -0.55 -0.80 21.34
C ARG A 197 0.21 -2.10 21.10
N GLU A 198 1.36 -2.28 21.76
CA GLU A 198 1.99 -3.60 21.83
C GLU A 198 1.08 -4.55 22.62
N LEU A 199 0.79 -5.69 22.03
CA LEU A 199 -0.06 -6.74 22.56
C LEU A 199 0.74 -8.02 22.66
N HIS A 200 0.39 -8.84 23.64
CA HIS A 200 1.04 -10.12 23.88
C HIS A 200 0.05 -11.26 23.66
N GLY A 201 0.55 -12.42 23.26
CA GLY A 201 -0.28 -13.61 23.16
C GLY A 201 0.49 -14.88 22.88
N GLN A 202 -0.25 -15.99 22.77
CA GLN A 202 0.29 -17.29 22.39
C GLN A 202 -0.22 -17.70 21.01
N ILE A 203 0.66 -18.23 20.16
CA ILE A 203 0.26 -18.73 18.85
C ILE A 203 -0.60 -19.98 19.03
N ILE A 204 -1.84 -19.94 18.52
CA ILE A 204 -2.76 -21.09 18.51
C ILE A 204 -2.93 -21.70 17.11
N ARG A 205 -2.49 -21.01 16.06
CA ARG A 205 -2.51 -21.53 14.68
C ARG A 205 -1.50 -20.81 13.80
N VAL A 206 -0.71 -21.56 13.04
CA VAL A 206 0.17 -21.01 12.00
C VAL A 206 -0.50 -21.19 10.62
N ASN A 207 -0.63 -20.10 9.85
CA ASN A 207 -1.12 -20.14 8.46
C ASN A 207 -0.02 -19.65 7.52
N ARG A 208 -0.19 -19.84 6.21
CA ARG A 208 0.81 -19.50 5.16
C ARG A 208 1.35 -18.06 5.15
N LYS A 209 0.73 -17.11 5.86
CA LYS A 209 1.16 -15.70 5.93
C LYS A 209 0.94 -15.04 7.30
N THR A 210 0.23 -15.70 8.21
CA THR A 210 -0.27 -15.11 9.46
C THR A 210 -0.34 -16.16 10.54
N CYS A 211 -0.08 -15.78 11.78
CA CYS A 211 -0.40 -16.60 12.95
C CYS A 211 -1.70 -16.10 13.59
N THR A 212 -2.55 -17.03 14.02
CA THR A 212 -3.62 -16.72 14.96
C THR A 212 -3.03 -16.74 16.35
N VAL A 213 -3.14 -15.63 17.06
CA VAL A 213 -2.60 -15.42 18.39
C VAL A 213 -3.76 -15.24 19.35
N ASP A 214 -3.79 -16.05 20.40
CA ASP A 214 -4.71 -15.87 21.53
C ASP A 214 -4.08 -14.86 22.50
N GLY A 215 -4.78 -13.77 22.78
CA GLY A 215 -4.26 -12.70 23.62
C GLY A 215 -4.02 -13.18 25.06
N ILE A 216 -2.98 -12.65 25.69
CA ILE A 216 -2.68 -12.88 27.11
C ILE A 216 -2.69 -11.54 27.87
N GLY A 217 -2.73 -11.61 29.21
CA GLY A 217 -2.75 -10.43 30.06
C GLY A 217 -3.98 -9.55 29.77
N PRO A 218 -3.80 -8.23 29.49
CA PRO A 218 -4.91 -7.31 29.22
C PRO A 218 -5.78 -7.67 28.00
N SER A 219 -5.30 -8.55 27.11
CA SER A 219 -6.01 -8.96 25.89
C SER A 219 -6.54 -10.40 25.97
N LYS A 220 -6.62 -10.98 27.17
CA LYS A 220 -7.10 -12.35 27.37
C LYS A 220 -8.50 -12.55 26.79
N GLY A 221 -8.68 -13.62 26.02
CA GLY A 221 -9.95 -13.98 25.38
C GLY A 221 -10.19 -13.34 24.01
N VAL A 222 -9.27 -12.48 23.54
CA VAL A 222 -9.34 -11.90 22.19
C VAL A 222 -8.38 -12.63 21.26
N ARG A 223 -8.86 -13.01 20.07
CA ARG A 223 -8.05 -13.65 19.03
C ARG A 223 -7.63 -12.65 17.97
N TYR A 224 -6.34 -12.65 17.65
CA TYR A 224 -5.75 -11.79 16.64
C TYR A 224 -5.22 -12.61 15.48
N ARG A 225 -5.39 -12.10 14.25
CA ARG A 225 -4.71 -12.63 13.07
C ARG A 225 -3.56 -11.70 12.72
N VAL A 226 -2.34 -12.15 13.01
CA VAL A 226 -1.15 -11.30 12.96
C VAL A 226 -0.26 -11.73 11.80
N PRO A 227 0.11 -10.82 10.87
CA PRO A 227 1.16 -11.08 9.88
C PRO A 227 2.46 -11.47 10.56
N VAL A 228 3.15 -12.49 10.05
CA VAL A 228 4.36 -13.02 10.71
C VAL A 228 5.48 -12.01 10.85
N GLN A 229 5.50 -11.00 9.99
CA GLN A 229 6.47 -9.92 10.00
C GLN A 229 6.28 -8.97 11.20
N MET A 230 5.12 -9.01 11.85
CA MET A 230 4.80 -8.20 13.03
C MET A 230 4.98 -8.97 14.34
N LEU A 231 5.31 -10.26 14.27
CA LEU A 231 5.55 -11.07 15.46
C LEU A 231 7.00 -10.88 15.93
N SER A 232 7.17 -10.80 17.24
CA SER A 232 8.46 -10.88 17.90
C SER A 232 8.31 -11.78 19.13
N PRO A 233 9.36 -12.49 19.56
CA PRO A 233 9.27 -13.33 20.74
C PRO A 233 9.08 -12.44 21.98
N LEU A 234 8.23 -12.89 22.92
CA LEU A 234 7.99 -12.16 24.18
C LEU A 234 9.15 -12.37 25.19
N THR A 235 9.98 -13.40 25.01
CA THR A 235 11.19 -13.69 25.80
C THR A 235 12.19 -14.52 24.95
N PRO A 236 13.53 -14.45 25.20
CA PRO A 236 14.56 -14.75 24.20
C PRO A 236 14.69 -16.26 23.92
N PRO A 237 15.22 -16.64 22.75
CA PRO A 237 15.52 -18.04 22.46
C PRO A 237 16.49 -18.56 23.53
N ARG A 238 16.20 -19.72 24.09
CA ARG A 238 17.20 -20.52 24.82
C ARG A 238 18.21 -21.09 23.84
#